data_AF-A0A1K0JDF5-F1
#
_entry.id   AF-A0A1K0JDF5-F1
#
_cell.length_a   1.000
_cell.length_b   1.000
_cell.length_c   1.000
_cell.angle_alpha   90.00
_cell.angle_beta   90.00
_cell.angle_gamma   90.00
#
_symmetry.space_group_name_H-M   'P 1'
#
loop_
_entity.id
_entity.type
_entity.pdbx_description
1 polymer ?
#
loop_
_entity_poly.entity_id
_entity_poly.type
_entity_poly.pdbx_seq_one_letter_code
_entity_poly.pdbx_strand_id
1 'polypeptide(L)'
;MPQALQRLAITLAYEAQRGMFLHPTYAVTPDGEPLGVIDAWMWAREPKDADGNRGGIKGSVRWIEGYERVAEQAALLPQTRLVYVTDR
;
A
#
# COMPACT_ATOMS: atom_id res chain seq x y z
N MET A 1 1.65 -27.03 17.03
CA MET A 1 0.31 -26.77 16.47
C MET A 1 0.49 -26.05 15.13
N PRO A 2 -0.16 -26.49 14.04
CA PRO A 2 0.38 -26.32 12.69
C PRO A 2 0.21 -24.89 12.16
N GLN A 3 1.32 -24.30 11.71
CA GLN A 3 1.48 -22.96 11.13
C GLN A 3 0.89 -22.81 9.71
N ALA A 4 -0.29 -23.37 9.43
CA ALA A 4 -0.74 -23.57 8.05
C ALA A 4 -1.86 -22.64 7.54
N LEU A 5 -2.24 -21.58 8.26
CA LEU A 5 -3.36 -20.71 7.84
C LEU A 5 -3.13 -19.20 8.06
N GLN A 6 -2.01 -18.66 7.56
CA GLN A 6 -1.80 -17.20 7.41
C GLN A 6 -1.30 -16.82 6.00
N ARG A 7 -1.74 -17.52 4.96
CA ARG A 7 -1.52 -17.09 3.57
C ARG A 7 -2.52 -15.99 3.22
N LEU A 8 -2.11 -14.72 3.42
CA LEU A 8 -2.54 -13.50 2.69
C LEU A 8 -2.12 -12.20 3.42
N ALA A 9 -1.47 -12.28 4.58
CA ALA A 9 -0.93 -11.11 5.27
C ALA A 9 0.60 -11.12 5.22
N ILE A 10 1.18 -10.23 4.41
CA ILE A 10 2.57 -9.73 4.43
C ILE A 10 3.49 -10.46 5.44
N THR A 11 4.19 -11.48 4.97
CA THR A 11 5.07 -12.39 5.76
C THR A 11 6.35 -11.73 6.30
N LEU A 12 6.49 -10.40 6.21
CA LEU A 12 7.78 -9.70 6.40
C LEU A 12 7.92 -8.91 7.71
N ALA A 13 6.93 -8.94 8.61
CA ALA A 13 6.94 -8.12 9.84
C ALA A 13 6.78 -8.94 11.13
N TYR A 14 7.63 -8.68 12.13
CA TYR A 14 7.61 -9.30 13.46
C TYR A 14 7.07 -8.33 14.54
N GLU A 15 6.51 -8.85 15.65
CA GLU A 15 5.81 -8.02 16.66
C GLU A 15 6.69 -6.98 17.36
N ALA A 16 7.98 -7.27 17.56
CA ALA A 16 8.90 -6.31 18.18
C ALA A 16 9.34 -5.19 17.22
N GLN A 17 9.00 -5.28 15.92
CA GLN A 17 9.29 -4.22 14.96
C GLN A 17 8.50 -2.96 15.34
N ARG A 18 9.18 -1.82 15.28
CA ARG A 18 8.60 -0.49 15.45
C ARG A 18 8.93 0.32 14.21
N GLY A 19 7.98 1.13 13.76
CA GLY A 19 8.14 1.94 12.56
C GLY A 19 6.82 2.13 11.83
N MET A 20 6.94 2.73 10.66
CA MET A 20 5.82 3.07 9.78
C MET A 20 5.96 2.29 8.48
N PHE A 21 4.86 1.72 8.03
CA PHE A 21 4.74 1.19 6.68
C PHE A 21 4.44 2.33 5.72
N LEU A 22 4.99 2.23 4.52
CA LEU A 22 4.82 3.18 3.45
C LEU A 22 4.36 2.43 2.20
N HIS A 23 3.30 2.93 1.58
CA HIS A 23 2.82 2.52 0.28
C HIS A 23 2.83 3.74 -0.63
N PRO A 24 3.95 4.02 -1.32
CA PRO A 24 4.08 5.19 -2.16
C PRO A 24 3.60 4.89 -3.59
N THR A 25 2.97 5.86 -4.22
CA THR A 25 2.72 5.85 -5.67
C THR A 25 3.82 6.66 -6.34
N TYR A 26 4.71 5.98 -7.07
CA TYR A 26 5.82 6.60 -7.78
C TYR A 26 5.51 6.66 -9.27
N ALA A 27 5.56 7.87 -9.84
CA ALA A 27 5.29 8.11 -11.25
C ALA A 27 6.56 8.03 -12.08
N VAL A 28 6.45 7.35 -13.22
CA VAL A 28 7.49 7.25 -14.24
C VAL A 28 6.87 7.41 -15.63
N THR A 29 7.63 7.94 -16.57
CA THR A 29 7.21 7.94 -17.99
C THR A 29 7.41 6.55 -18.61
N PRO A 30 6.80 6.27 -19.78
CA PRO A 30 7.04 5.02 -20.51
C PRO A 30 8.52 4.79 -20.87
N ASP A 31 9.29 5.87 -21.06
CA ASP A 31 10.73 5.81 -21.35
C ASP A 31 11.60 5.61 -20.09
N GLY A 32 10.97 5.53 -18.91
CA GLY A 32 11.63 5.31 -17.63
C GLY A 32 12.11 6.58 -16.93
N GLU A 33 11.66 7.76 -17.35
CA GLU A 33 11.99 9.02 -16.66
C GLU A 33 11.26 9.08 -15.30
N PRO A 34 12.00 9.29 -14.20
CA PRO A 34 11.40 9.39 -12.87
C PRO A 34 10.72 10.74 -12.64
N LEU A 35 9.40 10.75 -12.49
CA LEU A 35 8.63 11.98 -12.23
C LEU A 35 8.46 12.27 -10.73
N GLY A 36 8.64 11.26 -9.87
CA GLY A 36 8.60 11.41 -8.42
C GLY A 36 7.40 10.73 -7.75
N VAL A 37 7.29 10.90 -6.43
CA VAL A 37 6.18 10.36 -5.63
C VAL A 37 4.97 11.30 -5.76
N ILE A 38 3.83 10.75 -6.16
CA ILE A 38 2.58 11.51 -6.35
C ILE A 38 1.54 11.25 -5.25
N ASP A 39 1.72 10.19 -4.48
CA ASP A 39 0.89 9.84 -3.33
C ASP A 39 1.67 8.95 -2.36
N ALA A 40 1.32 8.99 -1.08
CA ALA A 40 1.96 8.17 -0.06
C ALA A 40 0.96 7.79 1.05
N TRP A 41 0.58 6.52 1.09
CA TRP A 41 -0.20 5.98 2.20
C TRP A 41 0.74 5.45 3.28
N MET A 42 0.66 6.06 4.46
CA MET A 42 1.56 5.81 5.58
C MET A 42 0.79 5.37 6.81
N TRP A 43 1.23 4.30 7.48
CA TRP A 43 0.57 3.84 8.71
C TRP A 43 1.52 3.12 9.66
N ALA A 44 1.24 3.22 10.95
CA ALA A 44 1.84 2.37 11.97
C ALA A 44 0.85 1.24 12.33
N ARG A 45 1.37 0.05 12.62
CA ARG A 45 0.50 -1.05 13.04
C ARG A 45 0.13 -0.89 14.51
N GLU A 46 -1.15 -1.10 14.80
CA GLU A 46 -1.60 -1.24 16.18
C GLU A 46 -0.97 -2.48 16.84
N PRO A 47 -0.72 -2.42 18.15
CA PRO A 47 -0.38 -3.61 18.94
C PRO A 47 -1.47 -4.67 18.83
N LYS A 48 -1.09 -5.93 19.06
CA LYS A 48 -2.09 -6.98 19.28
C LYS A 48 -2.70 -6.82 20.67
N ASP A 49 -3.97 -7.16 20.80
CA ASP A 49 -4.64 -7.31 22.09
C ASP A 49 -4.26 -8.65 22.77
N ALA A 50 -4.81 -8.88 23.97
CA ALA A 50 -4.56 -10.08 24.75
C ALA A 50 -4.99 -11.38 24.04
N ASP A 51 -5.97 -11.29 23.14
CA ASP A 51 -6.48 -12.42 22.35
C ASP A 51 -5.69 -12.60 21.04
N GLY A 52 -4.69 -11.74 20.79
CA GLY A 52 -3.83 -11.78 19.62
C GLY A 52 -4.45 -11.15 18.37
N ASN A 53 -5.61 -10.51 18.49
CA ASN A 53 -6.26 -9.79 17.41
C ASN A 53 -5.58 -8.43 17.21
N ARG A 54 -5.74 -7.88 16.00
CA ARG A 54 -5.22 -6.57 15.66
C ARG A 54 -6.34 -5.72 15.09
N GLY A 55 -6.52 -4.55 15.68
CA GLY A 55 -7.41 -3.51 15.16
C GLY A 55 -6.82 -2.80 13.94
N GLY A 56 -7.40 -1.65 13.63
CA GLY A 56 -6.98 -0.79 12.53
C GLY A 56 -7.48 -1.23 11.15
N ILE A 57 -7.15 -0.40 10.16
CA ILE A 57 -7.54 -0.60 8.76
C ILE A 57 -6.76 -1.78 8.18
N LYS A 58 -7.45 -2.65 7.42
CA LYS A 58 -6.79 -3.72 6.66
C LYS A 58 -5.84 -3.09 5.66
N GLY A 59 -4.55 -3.43 5.77
CA GLY A 59 -3.53 -2.89 4.88
C GLY A 59 -3.81 -3.09 3.39
N SER A 60 -4.63 -4.07 2.99
CA SER A 60 -5.03 -4.28 1.59
C SER A 60 -5.80 -3.11 0.98
N VAL A 61 -6.45 -2.26 1.80
CA VAL A 61 -7.20 -1.09 1.34
C VAL A 61 -6.31 -0.09 0.59
N ARG A 62 -5.00 -0.06 0.91
CA ARG A 62 -4.00 0.81 0.27
C ARG A 62 -3.98 0.75 -1.26
N TRP A 63 -4.27 -0.42 -1.82
CA TRP A 63 -4.25 -0.60 -3.28
C TRP A 63 -5.46 0.07 -3.95
N ILE A 64 -6.61 0.00 -3.29
CA ILE A 64 -7.86 0.61 -3.75
C ILE A 64 -7.73 2.13 -3.63
N GLU A 65 -7.33 2.63 -2.46
CA GLU A 65 -7.15 4.08 -2.25
C GLU A 65 -6.08 4.65 -3.20
N GLY A 66 -4.96 3.96 -3.39
CA GLY A 66 -3.93 4.38 -4.35
C GLY A 66 -4.44 4.45 -5.79
N TYR A 67 -5.27 3.50 -6.21
CA TYR A 67 -5.92 3.56 -7.53
C TYR A 67 -6.87 4.77 -7.63
N GLU A 68 -7.66 5.03 -6.59
CA GLU A 68 -8.57 6.19 -6.55
C GLU A 68 -7.80 7.51 -6.68
N ARG A 69 -6.67 7.67 -5.98
CA ARG A 69 -5.80 8.86 -6.13
C ARG A 69 -5.31 9.04 -7.56
N VAL A 70 -4.90 7.96 -8.23
CA VAL A 70 -4.46 8.02 -9.65
C VAL A 70 -5.63 8.35 -10.58
N ALA A 71 -6.83 7.81 -10.31
CA ALA A 71 -8.02 8.11 -11.10
C ALA A 71 -8.46 9.58 -10.97
N GLU A 72 -8.37 10.16 -9.77
CA GLU A 72 -8.58 11.59 -9.53
C GLU A 72 -7.59 12.45 -10.35
N GLN A 73 -6.30 12.08 -10.38
CA GLN A 73 -5.30 12.77 -11.19
C GLN A 73 -5.54 12.63 -12.69
N ALA A 74 -5.97 11.46 -13.15
CA ALA A 74 -6.27 11.22 -14.57
C ALA A 74 -7.40 12.14 -15.07
N ALA A 75 -8.37 12.50 -14.22
CA ALA A 75 -9.43 13.44 -14.58
C ALA A 75 -8.90 14.86 -14.85
N LEU A 76 -7.77 15.24 -14.25
CA LEU A 76 -7.12 16.54 -14.45
C LEU A 76 -6.17 16.55 -15.65
N LEU A 77 -5.83 15.37 -16.19
CA LEU A 77 -4.86 15.19 -17.27
C LEU A 77 -5.50 14.48 -18.48
N PRO A 78 -6.51 15.09 -19.14
CA PRO A 78 -7.31 14.41 -20.16
C PRO A 78 -6.52 14.00 -21.41
N GLN A 79 -5.35 14.60 -21.63
CA GLN A 79 -4.44 14.26 -22.73
C GLN A 79 -3.36 13.25 -22.34
N THR A 80 -3.32 12.81 -21.08
CA THR A 80 -2.30 11.91 -20.54
C THR A 80 -2.97 10.67 -19.96
N ARG A 81 -2.60 9.50 -20.48
CA ARG A 81 -3.06 8.24 -19.89
C ARG A 81 -2.20 7.89 -18.69
N LEU A 82 -2.82 7.76 -17.51
CA LEU A 82 -2.19 7.17 -16.33
C LEU A 82 -2.51 5.67 -16.26
N VAL A 83 -1.50 4.86 -15.93
CA VAL A 83 -1.63 3.41 -15.74
C VAL A 83 -1.12 3.07 -14.35
N TYR A 84 -2.01 2.55 -13.48
CA TYR A 84 -1.64 2.14 -12.13
C TYR A 84 -1.11 0.70 -12.13
N VAL A 85 0.15 0.52 -11.76
CA VAL A 85 0.85 -0.77 -11.79
C VAL A 85 1.20 -1.20 -10.37
N THR A 86 0.89 -2.46 -10.03
CA THR A 86 1.07 -3.03 -8.68
C THR A 86 1.52 -4.50 -8.76
N ASP A 87 2.09 -5.01 -7.67
CA ASP A 87 2.46 -6.42 -7.52
C ASP A 87 1.29 -7.29 -7.00
N ARG A 88 1.55 -8.56 -6.67
CA ARG A 88 0.56 -9.55 -6.18
C ARG A 88 0.85 -9.98 -4.75
#